data_AF-A0A9E5AKW3-F1
#
_entry.id   AF-A0A9E5AKW3-F1
#
_cell.length_a   1.000
_cell.length_b   1.000
_cell.length_c   1.000
_cell.angle_alpha   90.00
_cell.angle_beta   90.00
_cell.angle_gamma   90.00
#
_symmetry.space_group_name_H-M   'P 1'
#
loop_
_entity.id
_entity.type
_entity.pdbx_description
1 polymer ?
#
loop_
_entity_poly.entity_id
_entity_poly.type
_entity_poly.pdbx_seq_one_letter_code
_entity_poly.pdbx_strand_id
1 'polypeptide(L)'
;MIGITGTRNGEAITSLIATGESIPGNEPYASDNLLRPGSNSQITKYGFGFSTAGGSCANPYWADWLNPQSTVEVLTTAPYTGITSEVAVSFSAELIPEPSTIGLLLGGLAMLGLSVRQRLRR
;
A
#
# COMPACT_ATOMS: atom_id res chain seq x y z
N MET A 1 2.27 -2.47 -7.47
CA MET A 1 2.90 -1.44 -6.61
C MET A 1 4.28 -1.95 -6.23
N ILE A 2 5.35 -1.18 -6.46
CA ILE A 2 6.75 -1.65 -6.30
C ILE A 2 7.49 -0.99 -5.13
N GLY A 3 6.80 -0.17 -4.33
CA GLY A 3 7.41 0.49 -3.18
C GLY A 3 6.36 0.99 -2.20
N ILE A 4 6.76 1.04 -0.93
CA ILE A 4 6.05 1.64 0.18
C ILE A 4 7.08 2.47 0.96
N THR A 5 6.65 3.58 1.53
CA THR A 5 7.45 4.35 2.49
C THR A 5 6.56 4.69 3.67
N GLY A 6 7.16 4.82 4.85
CA GLY A 6 6.42 5.10 6.08
C GLY A 6 7.16 4.60 7.29
N THR A 7 6.47 4.62 8.42
CA THR A 7 6.98 4.05 9.68
C THR A 7 5.89 3.27 10.37
N ARG A 8 6.30 2.28 11.17
CA ARG A 8 5.45 1.60 12.14
C ARG A 8 6.03 1.86 13.53
N ASN A 9 5.28 2.50 14.42
CA ASN A 9 5.75 2.84 15.77
C ASN A 9 7.13 3.54 15.80
N GLY A 10 7.41 4.42 14.83
CA GLY A 10 8.69 5.13 14.70
C GLY A 10 9.80 4.35 13.97
N GLU A 11 9.56 3.09 13.60
CA GLU A 11 10.51 2.26 12.87
C GLU A 11 10.24 2.34 11.36
N ALA A 12 11.29 2.56 10.55
CA ALA A 12 11.14 2.71 9.11
C ALA A 12 10.61 1.42 8.46
N ILE A 13 9.63 1.56 7.56
CA ILE A 13 9.21 0.50 6.65
C ILE A 13 10.24 0.42 5.52
N THR A 14 10.79 -0.76 5.29
CA THR A 14 11.91 -0.98 4.35
C THR A 14 11.49 -1.66 3.06
N SER A 15 10.42 -2.46 3.08
CA SER A 15 9.94 -3.16 1.89
C SER A 15 8.46 -3.50 1.98
N LEU A 16 7.80 -3.52 0.82
CA LEU A 16 6.48 -4.14 0.65
C LEU A 16 6.69 -5.62 0.31
N ILE A 17 5.93 -6.52 0.94
CA ILE A 17 5.89 -7.93 0.55
C ILE A 17 5.20 -8.06 -0.80
N ALA A 18 5.74 -8.89 -1.67
CA ALA A 18 5.18 -9.07 -3.01
C ALA A 18 3.75 -9.63 -2.93
N THR A 19 2.90 -9.21 -3.86
CA THR A 19 1.55 -9.77 -4.00
C THR A 19 1.64 -11.28 -4.24
N GLY A 20 0.87 -12.06 -3.49
CA GLY A 20 0.90 -13.53 -3.53
C GLY A 20 1.88 -14.17 -2.54
N GLU A 21 2.69 -13.38 -1.83
CA GLU A 21 3.59 -13.85 -0.78
C GLU A 21 3.01 -13.56 0.61
N SER A 22 3.34 -14.40 1.59
CA SER A 22 3.00 -14.16 3.00
C SER A 22 4.10 -13.34 3.66
N ILE A 23 3.77 -12.57 4.72
CA ILE A 23 4.84 -12.13 5.63
C ILE A 23 5.47 -13.37 6.29
N PRO A 24 6.79 -13.39 6.53
CA PRO A 24 7.45 -14.51 7.20
C PRO A 24 6.80 -14.84 8.55
N GLY A 25 6.47 -16.11 8.78
CA GLY A 25 5.87 -16.59 10.03
C GLY A 25 4.35 -16.43 10.10
N ASN A 26 3.70 -16.02 9.01
CA ASN A 26 2.25 -15.95 8.86
C ASN A 26 1.75 -16.76 7.65
N GLU A 27 2.49 -17.78 7.24
CA GLU A 27 2.05 -18.70 6.20
C GLU A 27 0.79 -19.48 6.66
N PRO A 28 -0.16 -19.76 5.74
CA PRO A 28 -0.12 -19.55 4.29
C PRO A 28 -0.83 -18.25 3.82
N TYR A 29 -0.94 -17.23 4.68
CA TYR A 29 -1.79 -16.07 4.43
C TYR A 29 -1.08 -15.02 3.56
N ALA A 30 -1.21 -15.17 2.24
CA ALA A 30 -0.63 -14.27 1.26
C ALA A 30 -1.34 -12.90 1.19
N SER A 31 -0.55 -11.83 1.00
CA SER A 31 -1.03 -10.46 0.81
C SER A 31 -1.42 -10.19 -0.65
N ASP A 32 -2.44 -9.35 -0.86
CA ASP A 32 -2.85 -8.89 -2.19
C ASP A 32 -2.37 -7.48 -2.53
N ASN A 33 -2.01 -6.69 -1.51
CA ASN A 33 -1.60 -5.29 -1.62
C ASN A 33 -2.67 -4.39 -2.26
N LEU A 34 -3.95 -4.75 -2.14
CA LEU A 34 -5.05 -3.99 -2.71
C LEU A 34 -5.61 -3.00 -1.68
N LEU A 35 -5.55 -1.73 -2.06
CA LEU A 35 -6.18 -0.62 -1.34
C LEU A 35 -7.33 -0.05 -2.17
N ARG A 36 -8.39 0.36 -1.49
CA ARG A 36 -9.60 0.96 -2.07
C ARG A 36 -9.85 2.32 -1.43
N PRO A 37 -10.21 3.37 -2.21
CA PRO A 37 -10.66 4.63 -1.65
C PRO A 37 -12.05 4.49 -1.01
N GLY A 38 -12.41 5.43 -0.13
CA GLY A 38 -13.75 5.49 0.50
C GLY A 38 -13.77 5.10 1.98
N SER A 39 -14.92 5.14 2.65
CA SER A 39 -14.99 5.08 4.11
C SER A 39 -15.01 3.67 4.73
N ASN A 40 -15.38 2.63 3.96
CA ASN A 40 -15.55 1.28 4.50
C ASN A 40 -14.67 0.26 3.75
N SER A 41 -13.96 -0.58 4.50
CA SER A 41 -13.16 -1.70 3.99
C SER A 41 -12.15 -1.30 2.89
N GLN A 42 -11.39 -0.23 3.16
CA GLN A 42 -10.33 0.24 2.26
C GLN A 42 -9.21 -0.77 2.04
N ILE A 43 -9.13 -1.80 2.88
CA ILE A 43 -8.21 -2.92 2.77
C ILE A 43 -8.99 -4.22 2.62
N THR A 44 -8.41 -5.21 1.97
CA THR A 44 -9.02 -6.55 1.81
C THR A 44 -8.67 -7.43 3.01
N LYS A 45 -9.25 -8.63 3.06
CA LYS A 45 -8.88 -9.65 4.05
C LYS A 45 -7.46 -10.22 3.87
N TYR A 46 -6.83 -9.99 2.73
CA TYR A 46 -5.47 -10.45 2.45
C TYR A 46 -4.42 -9.41 2.87
N GLY A 47 -4.81 -8.12 2.84
CA GLY A 47 -3.99 -7.05 3.40
C GLY A 47 -2.81 -6.64 2.53
N PHE A 48 -1.89 -5.87 3.14
CA PHE A 48 -0.60 -5.52 2.54
C PHE A 48 0.54 -5.74 3.54
N GLY A 49 1.34 -6.76 3.29
CA GLY A 49 2.49 -7.10 4.13
C GLY A 49 3.66 -6.15 3.92
N PHE A 50 4.37 -5.80 4.99
CA PHE A 50 5.61 -5.01 4.88
C PHE A 50 6.63 -5.40 5.96
N SER A 51 7.90 -5.11 5.69
CA SER A 51 9.01 -5.30 6.62
C SER A 51 9.47 -3.97 7.20
N THR A 52 9.97 -4.01 8.43
CA THR A 52 10.50 -2.84 9.15
C THR A 52 12.03 -2.96 9.35
N ALA A 53 12.70 -1.84 9.62
CA ALA A 53 14.17 -1.77 9.70
C ALA A 53 14.80 -2.61 10.84
N GLY A 54 14.06 -2.84 11.90
CA GLY A 54 14.36 -3.71 13.04
C GLY A 54 13.99 -5.18 12.80
N GLY A 55 13.56 -5.54 11.58
CA GLY A 55 13.36 -6.94 11.19
C GLY A 55 12.04 -7.55 11.64
N SER A 56 11.02 -6.72 11.88
CA SER A 56 9.64 -7.21 12.05
C SER A 56 8.95 -7.23 10.70
N CYS A 57 7.93 -8.07 10.56
CA CYS A 57 7.00 -8.00 9.43
C CYS A 57 5.59 -7.81 9.95
N ALA A 58 4.80 -6.98 9.28
CA ALA A 58 3.43 -6.69 9.67
C ALA A 58 2.49 -6.80 8.47
N ASN A 59 1.26 -7.21 8.71
CA ASN A 59 0.19 -7.24 7.72
C ASN A 59 -1.11 -6.71 8.35
N PRO A 60 -1.47 -5.44 8.11
CA PRO A 60 -2.82 -4.96 8.32
C PRO A 60 -3.77 -5.64 7.33
N TYR A 61 -4.96 -6.06 7.77
CA TYR A 61 -5.97 -6.68 6.90
C TYR A 61 -7.39 -6.52 7.49
N TRP A 62 -8.41 -6.67 6.65
CA TRP A 62 -9.82 -6.61 7.05
C TRP A 62 -10.34 -7.97 7.50
N ALA A 63 -10.66 -8.10 8.80
CA ALA A 63 -11.20 -9.34 9.37
C ALA A 63 -12.73 -9.35 9.27
N ASP A 64 -13.26 -9.77 8.13
CA ASP A 64 -14.71 -9.83 7.85
C ASP A 64 -15.45 -10.95 8.62
N TRP A 65 -14.71 -11.86 9.26
CA TRP A 65 -15.25 -12.92 10.12
C TRP A 65 -15.41 -12.51 11.59
N LEU A 66 -14.86 -11.36 12.02
CA LEU A 66 -15.06 -10.86 13.38
C LEU A 66 -16.45 -10.24 13.56
N ASN A 67 -16.93 -10.20 14.80
CA ASN A 67 -18.18 -9.54 15.18
C ASN A 67 -17.95 -8.63 16.41
N PRO A 68 -17.79 -7.31 16.24
CA PRO A 68 -17.88 -6.57 14.99
C PRO A 68 -16.69 -6.79 14.05
N GLN A 69 -16.94 -6.66 12.74
CA GLN A 69 -15.88 -6.67 11.74
C GLN A 69 -14.94 -5.48 11.96
N SER A 70 -13.64 -5.70 11.81
CA SER A 70 -12.64 -4.65 12.04
C SER A 70 -11.36 -4.91 11.25
N THR A 71 -10.51 -3.89 11.12
CA THR A 71 -9.14 -4.06 10.64
C THR A 71 -8.27 -4.52 11.79
N VAL A 72 -7.41 -5.50 11.50
CA VAL A 72 -6.46 -6.09 12.44
C VAL A 72 -5.07 -6.02 11.82
N GLU A 73 -4.04 -5.87 12.63
CA GLU A 73 -2.65 -6.02 12.23
C GLU A 73 -2.08 -7.28 12.89
N VAL A 74 -1.55 -8.19 12.06
CA VAL A 74 -0.64 -9.24 12.50
C VAL A 74 0.79 -8.70 12.44
N LEU A 75 1.56 -8.98 13.48
CA LEU A 75 2.99 -8.73 13.57
C LEU A 75 3.71 -10.07 13.78
N THR A 76 4.77 -10.28 13.01
CA THR A 76 5.73 -11.36 13.21
C THR A 76 7.13 -10.78 13.40
N THR A 77 7.96 -11.48 14.14
CA THR A 77 9.34 -11.08 14.43
C THR A 77 10.26 -12.29 14.29
N ALA A 78 11.53 -12.07 13.98
CA ALA A 78 12.52 -13.16 13.98
C ALA A 78 12.45 -13.96 15.30
N PRO A 79 12.55 -15.31 15.25
CA PRO A 79 12.91 -16.15 14.10
C PRO A 79 11.73 -16.54 13.17
N TYR A 80 10.60 -15.82 13.22
CA TYR A 80 9.43 -16.02 12.37
C TYR A 80 8.78 -17.40 12.52
N THR A 81 8.63 -17.85 13.76
CA THR A 81 8.00 -19.15 14.10
C THR A 81 6.49 -19.05 14.28
N GLY A 82 5.89 -17.88 14.02
CA GLY A 82 4.46 -17.63 14.19
C GLY A 82 4.15 -16.15 14.44
N ILE A 83 2.87 -15.89 14.72
CA ILE A 83 2.34 -14.57 15.07
C ILE A 83 2.89 -14.15 16.44
N THR A 84 3.56 -13.00 16.48
CA THR A 84 4.03 -12.36 17.72
C THR A 84 2.88 -11.61 18.39
N SER A 85 2.08 -10.88 17.59
CA SER A 85 0.88 -10.21 18.08
C SER A 85 -0.14 -10.03 16.98
N GLU A 86 -1.42 -10.03 17.36
CA GLU A 86 -2.54 -9.72 16.48
C GLU A 86 -3.49 -8.76 17.20
N VAL A 87 -3.63 -7.54 16.68
CA VAL A 87 -4.32 -6.45 17.38
C VAL A 87 -5.22 -5.65 16.46
N ALA A 88 -6.36 -5.19 16.97
CA ALA A 88 -7.24 -4.29 16.24
C ALA A 88 -6.55 -2.95 15.97
N VAL A 89 -6.73 -2.41 14.76
CA VAL A 89 -6.17 -1.12 14.33
C VAL A 89 -7.22 -0.29 13.61
N SER A 90 -7.07 1.04 13.66
CA SER A 90 -7.80 1.93 12.76
C SER A 90 -7.02 2.08 11.46
N PHE A 91 -7.70 1.96 10.33
CA PHE A 91 -7.07 2.03 9.02
C PHE A 91 -7.72 3.12 8.16
N SER A 92 -6.87 3.95 7.55
CA SER A 92 -7.27 4.95 6.58
C SER A 92 -6.24 5.01 5.44
N ALA A 93 -6.73 5.05 4.21
CA ALA A 93 -5.96 5.25 3.00
C ALA A 93 -6.60 6.36 2.16
N GLU A 94 -5.76 7.23 1.59
CA GLU A 94 -6.20 8.30 0.71
C GLU A 94 -5.40 8.28 -0.59
N LEU A 95 -6.04 8.68 -1.68
CA LEU A 95 -5.37 8.84 -2.96
C LEU A 95 -4.51 10.11 -2.91
N ILE A 96 -3.20 9.94 -3.07
CA ILE A 96 -2.28 11.07 -3.21
C ILE A 96 -2.26 11.51 -4.69
N PRO A 97 -2.58 12.78 -5.01
CA PRO A 97 -2.46 13.27 -6.37
C PRO A 97 -1.03 13.12 -6.89
N GLU A 98 -0.86 12.53 -8.07
CA GLU A 98 0.46 12.42 -8.68
C GLU A 98 1.01 13.82 -9.05
N PRO A 99 2.21 14.20 -8.57
CA PRO A 99 2.78 15.52 -8.86
C PRO A 99 2.96 15.80 -10.36
N SER A 100 3.17 14.75 -11.15
CA SER A 100 3.51 14.83 -12.57
C SER A 100 2.31 14.98 -13.50
N THR A 101 1.09 14.65 -13.08
CA THR A 101 -0.07 14.62 -13.98
C THR A 101 -0.38 15.98 -14.58
N ILE A 102 -0.32 17.05 -13.77
CA ILE A 102 -0.53 18.42 -14.23
C ILE A 102 0.63 18.86 -15.14
N GLY A 103 1.87 18.53 -14.76
CA GLY A 103 3.05 18.88 -15.55
C GLY A 103 3.06 18.22 -16.94
N LEU A 104 2.74 16.93 -17.02
CA LEU A 104 2.64 16.19 -18.28
C LEU A 104 1.47 16.67 -19.13
N LEU A 105 0.31 16.97 -18.53
CA LEU A 105 -0.83 17.51 -19.25
C LEU A 105 -0.52 18.88 -19.86
N LEU A 106 0.04 19.80 -19.07
CA LEU A 106 0.41 21.14 -19.55
C LEU A 106 1.51 21.07 -20.60
N GLY A 107 2.54 20.24 -20.39
CA GLY A 107 3.60 20.01 -21.35
C GLY A 107 3.09 19.44 -22.67
N GLY A 108 2.19 18.45 -22.60
CA GLY A 108 1.54 17.87 -23.78
C GLY A 108 0.70 18.89 -24.56
N LEU A 109 -0.13 19.68 -23.87
CA LEU A 109 -0.95 20.72 -24.48
C LEU A 109 -0.10 21.83 -25.13
N ALA A 110 1.01 22.24 -24.49
CA ALA A 110 1.94 23.22 -25.05
C ALA A 110 2.60 22.71 -26.34
N MET A 111 3.05 21.44 -26.36
CA MET A 111 3.63 20.82 -27.56
C MET A 111 2.59 20.69 -28.69
N LEU A 112 1.34 20.33 -28.37
CA LEU A 112 0.25 20.31 -29.35
C LEU A 112 0.01 21.70 -29.96
N GLY A 113 -0.07 22.75 -29.13
CA GLY A 113 -0.24 24.12 -29.59
C GLY A 113 0.87 24.60 -30.52
N LEU A 114 2.14 24.31 -30.18
CA LEU A 114 3.29 24.64 -31.02
C LEU A 114 3.24 23.91 -32.38
N SER A 115 2.85 22.64 -32.37
CA SER A 115 2.73 21.80 -33.57
C SER A 115 1.68 22.32 -34.55
N VAL A 116 0.51 22.72 -34.04
CA VAL A 116 -0.58 23.31 -34.85
C VAL A 116 -0.14 24.64 -35.45
N ARG A 117 0.52 25.49 -34.68
CA ARG A 117 1.03 26.79 -35.17
C ARG A 117 2.05 26.65 -36.30
N GLN A 118 2.89 25.62 -36.27
CA GLN A 118 3.85 25.35 -37.35
C GLN A 118 3.18 24.88 -38.64
N ARG A 119 2.10 24.09 -38.55
CA ARG A 119 1.34 23.66 -39.74
C ARG A 119 0.60 24.81 -40.43
N LEU A 120 0.09 25.77 -39.67
CA LEU A 120 -0.62 26.95 -40.21
C LEU A 120 0.32 28.00 -40.84
N ARG A 121 1.64 27.88 -40.63
CA ARG A 121 2.66 28.81 -41.14
C ARG A 121 3.40 28.29 -42.37
N ARG A 122 3.07 27.09 -42.85
CA ARG A 122 3.56 26.51 -44.11
C ARG A 122 2.44 26.57 -45.14
#